data_AF-A0A3B0Z3C1-F1
#
_entry.id   AF-A0A3B0Z3C1-F1
#
_cell.length_a   1.000
_cell.length_b   1.000
_cell.length_c   1.000
_cell.angle_alpha   90.00
_cell.angle_beta   90.00
_cell.angle_gamma   90.00
#
_symmetry.space_group_name_H-M   'P 1'
#
loop_
_entity.id
_entity.type
_entity.pdbx_description
1 polymer ?
#
loop_
_entity_poly.entity_id
_entity_poly.type
_entity_poly.pdbx_seq_one_letter_code
_entity_poly.pdbx_strand_id
1 'polypeptide(L)'
;MLEVLVQMSGLIVCGIGWRIIKPAGLDPVQTRKVLTSLVYYLLLPALVLSVLWKAELGATTLLIALSAAVAVFIGMGLSALSCRVCKARPAVTGAVILAAAFPNATYLGLPVLEAAFGPWARSVAIQYDLFACTPLLFTLGILIAAHHGDAQAGV
;
A
#
# COMPACT_ATOMS: atom_id res chain seq x y z
N MET A 1 -4.75 -15.05 -11.64
CA MET A 1 -5.11 -14.35 -10.38
C MET A 1 -5.06 -15.24 -9.14
N LEU A 2 -5.77 -16.38 -9.09
CA LEU A 2 -5.71 -17.32 -7.96
C LEU A 2 -4.27 -17.76 -7.66
N GLU A 3 -3.49 -18.06 -8.70
CA GLU A 3 -2.09 -18.45 -8.60
C GLU A 3 -1.22 -17.41 -7.86
N VAL A 4 -1.34 -16.12 -8.20
CA VAL A 4 -0.61 -15.04 -7.52
C VAL A 4 -1.00 -14.96 -6.05
N LEU A 5 -2.30 -15.04 -5.75
CA LEU A 5 -2.78 -15.01 -4.37
C LEU A 5 -2.26 -16.20 -3.56
N VAL A 6 -2.20 -17.39 -4.17
CA VAL A 6 -1.62 -18.60 -3.56
C VAL A 6 -0.13 -18.44 -3.32
N GLN A 7 0.62 -17.90 -4.28
CA GLN A 7 2.06 -17.64 -4.13
C GLN A 7 2.33 -16.64 -2.99
N MET A 8 1.60 -15.53 -2.93
CA MET A 8 1.73 -14.54 -1.86
C MET A 8 1.33 -15.12 -0.50
N SER A 9 0.25 -15.90 -0.44
CA SER A 9 -0.18 -16.61 0.77
C SER A 9 0.87 -17.61 1.24
N GLY A 10 1.49 -18.34 0.30
CA GLY A 10 2.59 -19.27 0.58
C GLY A 10 3.79 -18.55 1.21
N LEU A 11 4.18 -17.39 0.69
CA LEU A 11 5.25 -16.58 1.28
C LEU A 11 4.92 -16.11 2.70
N ILE A 12 3.66 -15.75 2.98
CA ILE A 12 3.21 -15.41 4.33
C ILE A 12 3.33 -16.61 5.27
N VAL A 13 2.91 -17.81 4.82
CA VAL A 13 3.05 -19.05 5.60
C VAL A 13 4.51 -19.37 5.87
N CYS A 14 5.40 -19.20 4.89
CA CYS A 14 6.84 -19.33 5.09
C CYS A 14 7.37 -18.34 6.13
N GLY A 15 6.89 -17.09 6.13
CA GLY A 15 7.22 -16.09 7.16
C GLY A 15 6.75 -16.48 8.56
N ILE A 16 5.57 -17.09 8.69
CA ILE A 16 5.07 -17.66 9.94
C ILE A 16 5.97 -18.82 10.39
N GLY A 17 6.32 -19.72 9.47
CA GLY A 17 7.26 -20.82 9.74
C GLY A 17 8.62 -20.32 10.22
N TRP A 18 9.16 -19.26 9.61
CA TRP A 18 10.42 -18.64 10.02
C TRP A 18 10.38 -18.17 11.48
N ARG A 19 9.25 -17.61 11.91
CA ARG A 19 9.07 -17.14 13.30
C ARG A 19 9.21 -18.28 14.32
N ILE A 20 8.81 -19.49 13.93
CA ILE A 20 8.82 -20.69 14.79
C ILE A 20 10.19 -21.38 14.73
N ILE A 21 10.68 -21.63 13.52
CA ILE A 21 11.90 -22.42 13.26
C ILE A 21 13.16 -21.62 13.61
N LYS A 22 13.13 -20.29 13.47
CA LYS A 22 14.28 -19.38 13.66
C LYS A 22 15.54 -19.90 12.94
N PRO A 23 15.47 -20.09 11.62
CA PRO A 23 16.60 -20.61 10.86
C PRO A 23 17.84 -19.73 11.10
N ALA A 24 19.00 -20.39 11.26
CA ALA A 24 20.27 -19.75 11.62
C ALA A 24 20.26 -18.96 12.95
N GLY A 25 19.30 -19.22 13.85
CA GLY A 25 19.20 -18.56 15.15
C GLY A 25 18.80 -17.08 15.07
N LEU A 26 18.35 -16.61 13.91
CA LEU A 26 18.02 -15.20 13.68
C LEU A 26 16.71 -14.83 14.38
N ASP A 27 16.74 -13.73 15.13
CA ASP A 27 15.54 -13.20 15.77
C ASP A 27 14.52 -12.70 14.72
N PRO A 28 13.26 -13.16 14.75
CA PRO A 28 12.26 -12.81 13.74
C PRO A 28 11.98 -11.31 13.63
N VAL A 29 12.03 -10.57 14.75
CA VAL A 29 11.73 -9.13 14.77
C VAL A 29 12.87 -8.36 14.11
N GLN A 30 14.12 -8.72 14.46
CA GLN A 30 15.31 -8.13 13.84
C GLN A 30 15.38 -8.46 12.34
N THR A 31 15.15 -9.72 11.94
CA THR A 31 15.15 -10.12 10.52
C THR A 31 14.11 -9.36 9.72
N ARG A 32 12.88 -9.23 10.25
CA ARG A 32 11.83 -8.42 9.61
C ARG A 32 12.30 -6.99 9.39
N LYS A 33 12.85 -6.34 10.43
CA LYS A 33 13.35 -4.96 10.35
C LYS A 33 14.39 -4.82 9.24
N VAL A 34 15.41 -5.68 9.23
CA VAL A 34 16.49 -5.66 8.23
C VAL A 34 15.93 -5.82 6.81
N LEU A 35 15.06 -6.81 6.58
CA LEU A 35 14.44 -7.04 5.27
C LEU A 35 13.60 -5.84 4.84
N THR A 36 12.76 -5.30 5.72
CA THR A 36 11.93 -4.13 5.38
C THR A 36 12.77 -2.89 5.09
N SER A 37 13.84 -2.66 5.85
CA SER A 37 14.76 -1.55 5.59
C SER A 37 15.47 -1.70 4.25
N LEU A 38 15.95 -2.90 3.92
CA LEU A 38 16.55 -3.18 2.61
C LEU A 38 15.55 -2.91 1.47
N VAL A 39 14.30 -3.36 1.64
CA VAL A 39 13.25 -3.14 0.64
C VAL A 39 12.97 -1.65 0.49
N TYR A 40 12.77 -0.90 1.57
CA TYR A 40 12.36 0.51 1.50
C TYR A 40 13.48 1.43 1.03
N TYR A 41 14.72 1.21 1.45
CA TYR A 41 15.82 2.12 1.14
C TYR A 41 16.57 1.78 -0.15
N LEU A 42 16.53 0.53 -0.62
CA LEU A 42 17.29 0.11 -1.78
C LEU A 42 16.41 -0.50 -2.88
N LEU A 43 15.68 -1.58 -2.58
CA LEU A 43 15.01 -2.37 -3.62
C LEU A 43 13.80 -1.65 -4.23
N LEU A 44 12.99 -0.97 -3.42
CA LEU A 44 11.82 -0.24 -3.90
C LEU A 44 12.24 0.99 -4.71
N PRO A 45 13.18 1.85 -4.27
CA PRO A 45 13.68 2.94 -5.11
C PRO A 45 14.27 2.44 -6.42
N ALA A 46 15.04 1.34 -6.40
CA ALA A 46 15.57 0.73 -7.62
C ALA A 46 14.46 0.22 -8.55
N LEU A 47 13.41 -0.41 -8.01
CA LEU A 47 12.26 -0.87 -8.77
C LEU A 47 11.52 0.31 -9.41
N VAL A 48 11.21 1.34 -8.64
CA VAL A 48 10.53 2.55 -9.12
C VAL A 48 11.32 3.19 -10.26
N LEU A 49 12.64 3.37 -10.09
CA LEU A 49 13.49 3.91 -11.14
C LEU A 49 13.47 3.00 -12.38
N SER A 50 13.62 1.69 -12.21
CA SER A 50 13.68 0.74 -13.33
C SER A 50 12.40 0.71 -14.18
N VAL A 51 11.24 0.96 -13.55
CA VAL A 51 9.94 0.97 -14.22
C VAL A 51 9.63 2.33 -14.81
N LEU A 52 9.83 3.42 -14.06
CA LEU A 52 9.55 4.78 -14.55
C LEU A 52 10.52 5.21 -15.65
N TRP A 53 11.77 4.74 -15.63
CA TRP A 53 12.73 5.03 -16.69
C TRP A 53 12.30 4.52 -18.06
N LYS A 54 11.48 3.46 -18.09
CA LYS A 54 10.94 2.87 -19.32
C LYS A 54 9.52 3.35 -19.62
N ALA A 55 8.92 4.13 -18.73
CA ALA A 55 7.56 4.58 -18.87
C ALA A 55 7.51 5.84 -19.73
N GLU A 56 6.69 5.82 -20.78
CA GLU A 56 6.34 7.03 -21.52
C GLU A 56 5.39 7.86 -20.66
N LEU A 57 5.90 8.97 -20.13
CA LEU A 57 5.10 9.92 -19.36
C LEU A 57 4.33 10.80 -20.35
N GLY A 58 3.02 10.65 -20.38
CA GLY A 58 2.13 11.36 -21.31
C GLY A 58 0.77 11.65 -20.71
N ALA A 59 -0.21 11.98 -21.56
CA ALA A 59 -1.58 12.25 -21.10
C ALA A 59 -2.22 11.07 -20.34
N THR A 60 -1.80 9.84 -20.65
CA THR A 60 -2.22 8.61 -19.95
C THR A 60 -1.79 8.60 -18.48
N THR A 61 -0.62 9.16 -18.15
CA THR A 61 -0.16 9.30 -16.76
C THR A 61 -1.10 10.15 -15.92
N LEU A 62 -1.58 11.27 -16.47
CA LEU A 62 -2.56 12.13 -15.81
C LEU A 62 -3.89 11.40 -15.58
N LEU A 63 -4.35 10.60 -16.55
CA LEU A 63 -5.56 9.80 -16.40
C LEU A 63 -5.41 8.74 -15.31
N ILE A 64 -4.25 8.07 -15.23
CA ILE A 64 -3.95 7.09 -14.18
C ILE A 64 -3.99 7.80 -12.81
N ALA A 65 -3.27 8.91 -12.66
CA ALA A 65 -3.24 9.66 -11.39
C ALA A 65 -4.62 10.19 -10.99
N LEU A 66 -5.40 10.71 -11.94
CA LEU A 66 -6.77 11.18 -11.69
C LEU A 66 -7.69 10.03 -11.27
N SER A 67 -7.62 8.89 -11.95
CA SER A 67 -8.39 7.70 -11.59
C SER A 67 -8.09 7.22 -10.17
N ALA A 68 -6.82 7.26 -9.79
CA ALA A 68 -6.36 6.92 -8.45
C ALA A 68 -6.88 7.89 -7.39
N ALA A 69 -6.77 9.20 -7.65
CA ALA A 69 -7.27 10.22 -6.74
C ALA A 69 -8.79 10.08 -6.53
N VAL A 70 -9.55 9.88 -7.61
CA VAL A 70 -11.00 9.66 -7.54
C VAL A 70 -11.32 8.41 -6.70
N ALA A 71 -10.62 7.30 -6.91
CA ALA A 71 -10.81 6.09 -6.12
C ALA A 71 -10.53 6.31 -4.63
N VAL A 72 -9.45 7.04 -4.29
CA VAL A 72 -9.13 7.43 -2.91
C VAL A 72 -10.26 8.26 -2.30
N PHE A 73 -10.72 9.31 -2.97
CA PHE A 73 -11.81 10.17 -2.47
C PHE A 73 -13.13 9.42 -2.30
N ILE A 74 -13.48 8.52 -3.23
CA ILE A 74 -14.64 7.65 -3.10
C ILE A 74 -14.48 6.74 -1.88
N GLY A 75 -13.31 6.10 -1.73
CA GLY A 75 -13.00 5.24 -0.58
C GLY A 75 -13.14 6.00 0.75
N MET A 76 -12.62 7.23 0.83
CA MET A 76 -12.79 8.11 1.98
C MET A 76 -14.26 8.46 2.25
N GLY A 77 -15.01 8.85 1.22
CA GLY A 77 -16.41 9.24 1.36
C GLY A 77 -17.29 8.07 1.83
N LEU A 78 -17.14 6.91 1.21
CA LEU A 78 -17.90 5.70 1.55
C LEU A 78 -17.58 5.19 2.95
N SER A 79 -16.30 5.16 3.33
CA SER A 79 -15.88 4.73 4.67
C SER A 79 -16.35 5.71 5.75
N ALA A 80 -16.25 7.01 5.52
CA ALA A 80 -16.76 8.04 6.44
C ALA A 80 -18.27 7.94 6.60
N LEU A 81 -19.02 7.75 5.50
CA LEU A 81 -20.47 7.56 5.55
C LEU A 81 -20.84 6.29 6.31
N SER A 82 -20.16 5.18 6.04
CA SER A 82 -20.38 3.90 6.72
C SER A 82 -20.11 4.02 8.22
N CYS A 83 -19.02 4.67 8.62
CA CYS A 83 -18.71 4.92 10.03
C CYS A 83 -19.73 5.82 10.72
N ARG A 84 -20.27 6.83 10.01
CA ARG A 84 -21.35 7.68 10.52
C ARG A 84 -22.64 6.90 10.75
N VAL A 85 -23.04 6.06 9.80
CA VAL A 85 -24.25 5.20 9.94
C VAL A 85 -24.09 4.25 11.12
N CYS A 86 -22.91 3.66 11.29
CA CYS A 86 -22.61 2.76 12.40
C CYS A 86 -22.33 3.47 13.74
N LYS A 87 -22.36 4.81 13.81
CA LYS A 87 -22.02 5.62 14.99
C LYS A 87 -20.65 5.22 15.59
N ALA A 88 -19.67 4.98 14.73
CA ALA A 88 -18.34 4.54 15.15
C ALA A 88 -17.62 5.64 15.95
N ARG A 89 -16.74 5.22 16.87
CA ARG A 89 -15.88 6.15 17.62
C ARG A 89 -14.92 6.89 16.66
N PRO A 90 -14.44 8.09 17.01
CA PRO A 90 -13.53 8.86 16.15
C PRO A 90 -12.29 8.09 15.72
N ALA A 91 -11.61 7.41 16.64
CA ALA A 91 -10.41 6.61 16.34
C ALA A 91 -10.69 5.47 15.35
N VAL A 92 -11.82 4.79 15.49
CA VAL A 92 -12.24 3.72 14.56
C VAL A 92 -12.54 4.32 13.19
N THR A 93 -13.21 5.47 13.15
CA THR A 93 -13.54 6.17 11.91
C THR A 93 -12.28 6.54 11.13
N GLY A 94 -11.27 7.13 11.80
CA GLY A 94 -9.98 7.45 11.18
C GLY A 94 -9.29 6.21 10.63
N ALA A 95 -9.20 5.13 11.42
CA ALA A 95 -8.58 3.88 11.00
C ALA A 95 -9.27 3.27 9.78
N VAL A 96 -10.60 3.22 9.75
CA VAL A 96 -11.38 2.67 8.62
C VAL A 96 -11.23 3.53 7.38
N ILE A 97 -11.26 4.86 7.51
CA ILE A 97 -11.06 5.77 6.36
C ILE A 97 -9.69 5.54 5.75
N LEU A 98 -8.63 5.52 6.56
CA LEU A 98 -7.26 5.30 6.07
C LEU A 98 -7.10 3.93 5.42
N ALA A 99 -7.64 2.88 6.04
CA ALA A 99 -7.54 1.51 5.52
C ALA A 99 -8.32 1.32 4.21
N ALA A 100 -9.49 1.96 4.06
CA ALA A 100 -10.33 1.82 2.88
C ALA A 100 -9.88 2.70 1.71
N ALA A 101 -9.33 3.88 1.98
CA ALA A 101 -9.00 4.85 0.95
C ALA A 101 -7.66 4.57 0.25
N PHE A 102 -6.67 4.05 0.98
CA PHE A 102 -5.30 3.91 0.48
C PHE A 102 -4.96 2.45 0.18
N PRO A 103 -4.87 2.05 -1.10
CA PRO A 103 -4.63 0.66 -1.48
C PRO A 103 -3.14 0.29 -1.38
N ASN A 104 -2.87 -1.01 -1.34
CA ASN A 104 -1.52 -1.55 -1.54
C ASN A 104 -1.24 -1.77 -3.04
N ALA A 105 -1.16 -0.68 -3.79
CA ALA A 105 -0.99 -0.71 -5.25
C ALA A 105 0.41 -1.22 -5.65
N THR A 106 1.46 -0.85 -4.91
CA THR A 106 2.82 -1.30 -5.23
C THR A 106 3.08 -2.75 -4.82
N TYR A 107 2.92 -3.14 -3.55
CA TYR A 107 3.38 -4.48 -3.13
C TYR A 107 2.45 -5.62 -3.55
N LEU A 108 1.14 -5.39 -3.52
CA LEU A 108 0.15 -6.39 -3.93
C LEU A 108 -0.33 -6.14 -5.37
N GLY A 109 -0.58 -4.89 -5.73
CA GLY A 109 -1.07 -4.55 -7.07
C GLY A 109 -0.10 -4.91 -8.19
N LEU A 110 1.22 -4.66 -8.03
CA LEU A 110 2.21 -5.00 -9.06
C LEU A 110 2.18 -6.47 -9.52
N PRO A 111 2.38 -7.47 -8.64
CA PRO A 111 2.39 -8.87 -9.08
C PRO A 111 1.04 -9.31 -9.62
N VAL A 112 -0.06 -8.79 -9.08
CA VAL A 112 -1.42 -9.12 -9.57
C VAL A 112 -1.66 -8.54 -10.96
N LEU A 113 -1.31 -7.28 -11.19
CA LEU A 113 -1.47 -6.60 -12.47
C LEU A 113 -0.53 -7.17 -13.53
N GLU A 114 0.72 -7.46 -13.18
CA GLU A 114 1.69 -8.07 -14.09
C GLU A 114 1.24 -9.46 -14.53
N ALA A 115 0.73 -10.29 -13.61
CA ALA A 115 0.22 -11.61 -13.97
C ALA A 115 -1.09 -11.56 -14.78
N ALA A 116 -1.93 -10.54 -14.56
CA ALA A 116 -3.22 -10.42 -15.24
C ALA A 116 -3.10 -9.77 -16.63
N PHE A 117 -2.25 -8.76 -16.78
CA PHE A 117 -2.18 -7.91 -17.97
C PHE A 117 -0.81 -7.88 -18.63
N GLY A 118 0.23 -8.38 -17.97
CA GLY A 118 1.59 -8.44 -18.49
C GLY A 118 2.51 -7.30 -18.01
N PRO A 119 3.77 -7.28 -18.50
CA PRO A 119 4.84 -6.43 -17.95
C PRO A 119 4.60 -4.92 -18.01
N TRP A 120 3.75 -4.45 -18.93
CA TRP A 120 3.42 -3.03 -19.11
C TRP A 120 2.61 -2.49 -17.92
N ALA A 121 1.77 -3.33 -17.29
CA ALA A 121 0.91 -2.91 -16.19
C ALA A 121 1.68 -2.53 -14.91
N ARG A 122 2.98 -2.88 -14.86
CA ARG A 122 3.86 -2.45 -13.78
C ARG A 122 4.00 -0.93 -13.70
N SER A 123 4.08 -0.27 -14.85
CA SER A 123 4.18 1.19 -14.90
C SER A 123 2.89 1.84 -14.40
N VAL A 124 1.73 1.26 -14.71
CA VAL A 124 0.43 1.74 -14.21
C VAL A 124 0.36 1.67 -12.70
N ALA A 125 0.72 0.53 -12.09
CA ALA A 125 0.66 0.36 -10.64
C ALA A 125 1.53 1.40 -9.91
N ILE A 126 2.75 1.62 -10.39
CA ILE A 126 3.69 2.57 -9.78
C ILE A 126 3.26 4.01 -10.00
N GLN A 127 2.76 4.37 -11.18
CA GLN A 127 2.23 5.72 -11.43
C GLN A 127 0.98 6.01 -10.59
N TYR A 128 0.08 5.03 -10.49
CA TYR A 128 -1.13 5.10 -9.66
C TYR A 128 -0.77 5.40 -8.20
N ASP A 129 0.21 4.67 -7.66
CA ASP A 129 0.62 4.82 -6.27
C ASP A 129 1.42 6.11 -6.03
N LEU A 130 2.47 6.36 -6.83
CA LEU A 130 3.40 7.47 -6.58
C LEU A 130 2.86 8.84 -6.97
N PHE A 131 2.02 8.95 -7.99
CA PHE A 131 1.54 10.26 -8.46
C PHE A 131 0.23 10.68 -7.80
N ALA A 132 -0.50 9.76 -7.16
CA ALA A 132 -1.77 10.08 -6.51
C ALA A 132 -1.85 9.55 -5.07
N CYS A 133 -1.80 8.24 -4.86
CA CYS A 133 -2.05 7.67 -3.54
C CYS A 133 -1.03 8.14 -2.48
N THR A 134 0.26 8.12 -2.80
CA THR A 134 1.33 8.49 -1.87
C THR A 134 1.29 9.98 -1.50
N PRO A 135 1.20 10.94 -2.45
CA PRO A 135 1.00 12.35 -2.12
C PRO A 135 -0.27 12.62 -1.30
N LEU A 136 -1.39 11.98 -1.65
CA LEU A 136 -2.64 12.12 -0.90
C LEU A 136 -2.55 11.53 0.51
N LEU A 137 -1.85 10.41 0.67
CA LEU A 137 -1.60 9.78 1.96
C LEU A 137 -0.75 10.68 2.85
N PHE A 138 0.35 11.22 2.33
CA PHE A 138 1.25 12.12 3.05
C PHE A 138 0.68 13.52 3.29
N THR A 139 -0.50 13.82 2.75
CA THR A 139 -1.21 15.07 3.01
C THR A 139 -2.51 14.80 3.77
N LEU A 140 -3.57 14.44 3.06
CA LEU A 140 -4.89 14.17 3.62
C LEU A 140 -4.88 12.99 4.59
N GLY A 141 -4.14 11.93 4.28
CA GLY A 141 -4.02 10.78 5.18
C GLY A 141 -3.44 11.17 6.54
N ILE A 142 -2.35 11.95 6.55
CA ILE A 142 -1.76 12.48 7.79
C ILE A 142 -2.74 13.38 8.53
N LEU A 143 -3.46 14.27 7.83
CA LEU A 143 -4.46 15.14 8.46
C LEU A 143 -5.60 14.35 9.12
N ILE A 144 -6.09 13.30 8.46
CA ILE A 144 -7.14 12.42 9.00
C ILE A 144 -6.61 11.63 10.20
N ALA A 145 -5.39 11.10 10.11
CA ALA A 145 -4.73 10.42 11.22
C ALA A 145 -4.57 11.34 12.44
N ALA A 146 -4.17 12.60 12.22
CA ALA A 146 -4.02 13.58 13.28
C ALA A 146 -5.37 14.01 13.88
N HIS A 147 -6.42 14.16 13.06
CA HIS A 147 -7.74 14.59 13.52
C HIS A 147 -8.49 13.51 14.29
N HIS A 148 -8.37 12.25 13.87
CA HIS A 148 -9.06 11.11 14.48
C HIS A 148 -8.19 10.33 15.48
N GLY A 149 -6.88 10.58 15.50
CA GLY A 149 -5.94 10.01 16.45
C GLY A 149 -6.11 10.60 17.85
N ASP A 150 -5.86 9.78 18.86
CA ASP A 150 -5.86 10.25 20.24
C ASP A 150 -4.47 10.81 20.57
N ALA A 151 -4.40 12.07 21.02
CA ALA A 151 -3.14 12.72 21.40
C ALA A 151 -2.48 12.01 22.60
N GLN A 152 -3.25 11.25 23.40
CA GLN A 152 -2.71 10.49 24.53
C GLN A 152 -2.12 9.12 24.16
N ALA A 153 -2.31 8.63 22.93
CA ALA A 153 -1.74 7.35 22.50
C ALA A 153 -0.26 7.45 22.08
N GLY A 154 0.33 8.65 22.15
CA GLY A 154 1.65 8.96 21.63
C GLY A 154 2.64 9.53 22.65
N VAL A 155 2.67 9.02 23.89
CA VAL A 155 3.86 8.95 24.80
C VAL A 155 3.65 7.79 25.78
#